data_AF-A0A4Y2I7Q0-F1
#
_entry.id   AF-A0A4Y2I7Q0-F1
#
_cell.length_a   1.000
_cell.length_b   1.000
_cell.length_c   1.000
_cell.angle_alpha   90.00
_cell.angle_beta   90.00
_cell.angle_gamma   90.00
#
_symmetry.space_group_name_H-M   'P 1'
#
loop_
_entity.id
_entity.type
_entity.pdbx_description
1 polymer ?
#
loop_
_entity_poly.entity_id
_entity_poly.type
_entity_poly.pdbx_seq_one_letter_code
_entity_poly.pdbx_strand_id
1 'polypeptide(L)'
;MKDGFAERFEHFKTNKSTLTFIVNPINTNTNEIKIEPFGIDTGSLQMQLLDLKIKDLWSGKFTELKSKSEELEVQKCMHIAQHKWTALKEIPRVEALIFGAWNSLPECYSEVKKLAYGVLTIFGSIYSCEQAVSSINVIKSKVRSQLTNKNLESCLKLKTTSYKPDLIKLSKGLQSQCSH
;
A
#
# COMPACT_ATOMS: atom_id res chain seq x y z
N MET A 1 -15.88 -8.31 -13.08
CA MET A 1 -14.72 -8.27 -12.15
C MET A 1 -13.89 -6.98 -12.32
N LYS A 2 -13.64 -6.52 -13.56
CA LYS A 2 -12.97 -5.23 -13.81
C LYS A 2 -13.80 -4.01 -13.37
N ASP A 3 -15.10 -4.00 -13.65
CA ASP A 3 -15.93 -2.80 -13.45
C ASP A 3 -16.15 -2.51 -11.96
N GLY A 4 -16.48 -3.52 -11.15
CA GLY A 4 -16.59 -3.37 -9.71
C GLY A 4 -15.27 -3.14 -8.96
N PHE A 5 -14.10 -3.40 -9.57
CA PHE A 5 -12.81 -2.98 -8.99
C PHE A 5 -12.53 -1.51 -9.31
N ALA A 6 -12.72 -1.11 -10.57
CA ALA A 6 -12.54 0.28 -10.99
C ALA A 6 -13.45 1.22 -10.20
N GLU A 7 -14.70 0.83 -9.97
CA GLU A 7 -15.65 1.61 -9.17
C GLU A 7 -15.23 1.73 -7.70
N ARG A 8 -14.80 0.62 -7.07
CA ARG A 8 -14.25 0.64 -5.70
C ARG A 8 -12.95 1.44 -5.59
N PHE A 9 -12.14 1.42 -6.63
CA PHE A 9 -10.88 2.16 -6.70
C PHE A 9 -11.11 3.66 -6.91
N GLU A 10 -12.04 4.06 -7.77
CA GLU A 10 -12.45 5.45 -7.91
C GLU A 10 -13.11 5.96 -6.62
N HIS A 11 -13.96 5.14 -5.98
CA HIS A 11 -14.49 5.46 -4.65
C HIS A 11 -13.38 5.66 -3.61
N PHE A 12 -12.29 4.88 -3.70
CA PHE A 12 -11.14 5.05 -2.82
C PHE A 12 -10.32 6.30 -3.14
N LYS A 13 -10.09 6.62 -4.42
CA LYS A 13 -9.49 7.90 -4.83
C LYS A 13 -10.30 9.10 -4.32
N THR A 14 -11.63 8.97 -4.29
CA THR A 14 -12.50 10.01 -3.70
C THR A 14 -12.38 10.11 -2.18
N ASN A 15 -11.89 9.07 -1.49
CA ASN A 15 -11.54 9.08 -0.06
C ASN A 15 -10.14 9.68 0.21
N LYS A 16 -9.81 10.77 -0.50
CA LYS A 16 -8.54 11.50 -0.35
C LYS A 16 -8.31 11.96 1.10
N SER A 17 -9.36 12.38 1.80
CA SER A 17 -9.33 12.73 3.23
C SER A 17 -8.88 11.56 4.10
N THR A 18 -9.40 10.35 3.82
CA THR A 18 -9.09 9.12 4.57
C THR A 18 -7.65 8.67 4.36
N LEU A 19 -7.11 8.85 3.15
CA LEU A 19 -5.70 8.62 2.85
C LEU A 19 -4.80 9.65 3.52
N THR A 20 -5.21 10.92 3.48
CA THR A 20 -4.47 12.02 4.09
C THR A 20 -4.39 11.85 5.61
N PHE A 21 -5.42 11.30 6.24
CA PHE A 21 -5.45 11.00 7.67
C PHE A 21 -4.25 10.16 8.13
N ILE A 22 -3.87 9.15 7.36
CA ILE A 22 -2.81 8.20 7.74
C ILE A 22 -1.42 8.84 7.80
N VAL A 23 -1.18 9.84 6.95
CA VAL A 23 0.12 10.52 6.85
C VAL A 23 0.11 11.85 7.60
N ASN A 24 -1.06 12.46 7.78
CA ASN A 24 -1.24 13.78 8.36
C ASN A 24 -2.50 13.86 9.25
N PRO A 25 -2.57 13.09 10.34
CA PRO A 25 -3.79 12.96 11.15
C PRO A 25 -4.17 14.26 11.88
N ILE A 26 -3.20 15.11 12.21
CA ILE A 26 -3.39 16.37 12.94
C ILE A 26 -4.21 17.38 12.12
N ASN A 27 -3.92 17.47 10.83
CA ASN A 27 -4.49 18.50 9.96
C ASN A 27 -5.65 17.98 9.08
N THR A 28 -6.00 16.71 9.21
CA THR A 28 -7.07 16.13 8.39
C THR A 28 -8.44 16.53 8.95
N ASN A 29 -9.36 16.92 8.05
CA ASN A 29 -10.75 17.15 8.40
C ASN A 29 -11.42 15.83 8.75
N THR A 30 -11.71 15.63 10.04
CA THR A 30 -12.29 14.39 10.57
C THR A 30 -13.74 14.18 10.12
N ASN A 31 -14.44 15.25 9.72
CA ASN A 31 -15.83 15.19 9.27
C ASN A 31 -15.95 14.53 7.88
N GLU A 32 -14.85 14.48 7.13
CA GLU A 32 -14.79 13.87 5.80
C GLU A 32 -14.28 12.42 5.84
N ILE A 33 -13.98 11.88 7.01
CA ILE A 33 -13.51 10.50 7.17
C ILE A 33 -14.72 9.59 7.36
N LYS A 34 -14.88 8.61 6.48
CA LYS A 34 -15.93 7.60 6.60
C LYS A 34 -15.54 6.58 7.68
N ILE A 35 -16.08 6.78 8.89
CA ILE A 35 -15.77 5.94 10.06
C ILE A 35 -16.74 4.76 10.24
N GLU A 36 -17.92 4.82 9.63
CA GLU A 36 -18.98 3.79 9.69
C GLU A 36 -18.49 2.35 9.44
N PRO A 37 -17.66 2.05 8.41
CA PRO A 37 -17.25 0.67 8.14
C PRO A 37 -16.32 0.07 9.20
N PHE A 38 -15.82 0.87 10.14
CA PHE A 38 -14.86 0.43 11.15
C PHE A 38 -15.47 0.23 12.54
N GLY A 39 -16.77 0.50 12.73
CA GLY A 39 -17.45 0.34 14.02
C GLY A 39 -16.86 1.22 15.13
N ILE A 40 -16.43 2.43 14.76
CA ILE A 40 -15.74 3.37 15.66
C ILE A 40 -16.74 4.25 16.40
N ASP A 41 -16.49 4.45 17.69
CA ASP A 41 -17.25 5.42 18.47
C ASP A 41 -16.80 6.86 18.15
N THR A 42 -17.71 7.66 17.58
CA THR A 42 -17.42 9.02 17.12
C THR A 42 -16.97 9.94 18.25
N GLY A 43 -17.58 9.84 19.44
CA GLY A 43 -17.25 10.69 20.58
C GLY A 43 -15.84 10.44 21.10
N SER A 44 -15.51 9.17 21.32
CA SER A 44 -14.17 8.72 21.74
C SER A 44 -13.11 9.06 20.68
N LEU A 45 -13.42 8.88 19.39
CA LEU A 45 -12.53 9.25 18.30
C LEU A 45 -12.19 10.76 18.34
N GLN A 46 -13.21 11.61 18.47
CA GLN A 46 -13.00 13.07 18.54
C GLN A 46 -12.15 13.47 19.75
N MET A 47 -12.42 12.88 20.92
CA MET A 47 -11.65 13.14 22.14
C MET A 47 -10.18 12.72 21.99
N GLN A 48 -9.94 11.51 21.46
CA GLN A 48 -8.59 10.99 21.24
C GLN A 48 -7.82 11.83 20.20
N LEU A 49 -8.49 12.30 19.14
CA LEU A 49 -7.87 13.17 18.13
C LEU A 49 -7.54 14.56 18.68
N LEU A 50 -8.39 15.13 19.54
CA LEU A 50 -8.09 16.39 20.22
C LEU A 50 -6.87 16.25 21.12
N ASP A 51 -6.80 15.20 21.93
CA ASP A 51 -5.65 14.93 22.81
C ASP A 51 -4.35 14.72 22.00
N LEU A 52 -4.44 14.04 20.84
CA LEU A 52 -3.32 13.84 19.93
C LEU A 52 -2.83 15.16 19.31
N LYS A 53 -3.73 16.12 19.05
CA LYS A 53 -3.35 17.47 18.56
C LYS A 53 -2.71 18.33 19.65
N ILE A 54 -3.21 18.23 20.89
CA ILE A 54 -2.76 19.06 22.01
C ILE A 54 -1.41 18.60 22.55
N LYS A 55 -1.13 17.30 22.53
CA LYS A 55 0.13 16.75 23.03
C LYS A 55 1.27 16.96 22.05
N ASP A 56 2.21 17.84 22.42
CA ASP A 56 3.43 18.17 21.65
C ASP A 56 4.21 16.93 21.19
N LEU A 57 4.25 15.88 22.01
CA LEU A 57 4.92 14.63 21.65
C LEU A 57 4.32 14.01 20.38
N TRP A 58 2.98 13.89 20.33
CA TRP A 58 2.30 13.25 19.22
C TRP A 58 2.17 14.20 18.03
N SER A 59 1.90 15.47 18.29
CA SER A 59 1.82 16.47 17.25
C SER A 59 3.17 16.60 16.50
N GLY A 60 4.28 16.64 17.24
CA GLY A 60 5.63 16.62 16.68
C GLY A 60 5.91 15.34 15.89
N LYS A 61 5.59 14.17 16.45
CA LYS A 61 5.85 12.88 15.81
C LYS A 61 5.11 12.69 14.49
N PHE A 62 3.83 13.06 14.43
CA PHE A 62 3.05 12.95 13.19
C PHE A 62 3.38 14.05 12.18
N THR A 63 3.85 15.22 12.62
CA THR A 63 4.43 16.24 11.73
C THR A 63 5.72 15.73 11.11
N GLU A 64 6.60 15.11 11.89
CA GLU A 64 7.85 14.50 11.40
C GLU A 64 7.56 13.35 10.43
N LEU A 65 6.57 12.50 10.72
CA LEU A 65 6.12 11.44 9.82
C LEU A 65 5.74 12.01 8.44
N LYS A 66 4.92 13.08 8.43
CA LYS A 66 4.49 13.73 7.19
C LYS A 66 5.70 14.22 6.39
N SER A 67 6.59 14.99 7.01
CA SER A 67 7.77 15.55 6.34
C SER A 67 8.68 14.45 5.77
N LYS A 68 8.94 13.39 6.55
CA LYS A 68 9.74 12.24 6.06
C LYS A 68 9.06 11.51 4.91
N SER A 69 7.73 11.36 4.95
CA SER A 69 6.97 10.75 3.86
C SER A 69 7.08 11.56 2.57
N GLU A 70 6.99 12.88 2.66
CA GLU A 70 7.14 13.79 1.51
C GLU A 70 8.57 13.75 0.97
N GLU A 71 9.57 13.78 1.85
CA GLU A 71 10.99 13.69 1.48
C GLU A 71 11.31 12.39 0.74
N LEU A 72 10.82 11.24 1.21
CA LEU A 72 11.03 9.96 0.54
C LEU A 72 10.40 9.92 -0.85
N GLU A 73 9.26 10.58 -1.05
CA GLU A 73 8.62 10.65 -2.37
C GLU A 73 9.42 11.52 -3.34
N VAL A 74 10.01 12.62 -2.85
CA VAL A 74 10.95 13.44 -3.62
C VAL A 74 12.20 12.65 -3.98
N GLN A 75 12.79 11.92 -3.03
CA GLN A 75 13.97 11.08 -3.27
C GLN A 75 13.69 10.00 -4.31
N LYS A 76 12.54 9.30 -4.23
CA LYS A 76 12.11 8.34 -5.26
C LYS A 76 12.05 8.98 -6.64
N CYS A 77 11.41 10.14 -6.76
CA CYS A 77 11.32 10.88 -8.03
C CYS A 77 12.71 11.21 -8.59
N MET A 78 13.63 11.70 -7.75
CA MET A 78 15.01 12.00 -8.14
C MET A 78 15.76 10.76 -8.63
N HIS A 79 15.64 9.63 -7.92
CA HIS A 79 16.30 8.38 -8.32
C HIS A 79 15.73 7.79 -9.61
N ILE A 80 14.42 7.90 -9.84
CA ILE A 80 13.78 7.51 -11.09
C ILE A 80 14.30 8.37 -12.25
N ALA A 81 14.34 9.70 -12.07
CA ALA A 81 14.85 10.63 -13.09
C ALA A 81 16.33 10.39 -13.41
N GLN A 82 17.12 9.94 -12.43
CA GLN A 82 18.53 9.59 -12.59
C GLN A 82 18.77 8.14 -13.00
N HIS A 83 17.72 7.35 -13.26
CA HIS A 83 17.79 5.91 -13.55
C HIS A 83 18.57 5.07 -12.53
N LYS A 84 18.60 5.51 -11.26
CA LYS A 84 19.31 4.85 -10.16
C LYS A 84 18.44 3.76 -9.52
N TRP A 85 18.21 2.66 -10.24
CA TRP A 85 17.33 1.57 -9.81
C TRP A 85 17.81 0.80 -8.57
N THR A 86 19.12 0.77 -8.31
CA THR A 86 19.71 0.15 -7.11
C THR A 86 19.42 0.99 -5.87
N ALA A 87 19.70 2.29 -5.93
CA ALA A 87 19.40 3.24 -4.85
C ALA A 87 17.89 3.29 -4.54
N LEU A 88 17.03 3.22 -5.56
CA LEU A 88 15.57 3.16 -5.37
C LEU A 88 15.11 1.98 -4.50
N LYS A 89 15.81 0.84 -4.56
CA LYS A 89 15.49 -0.35 -3.74
C LYS A 89 15.90 -0.19 -2.28
N GLU A 90 16.85 0.69 -1.99
CA GLU A 90 17.36 0.95 -0.63
C GLU A 90 16.52 2.00 0.11
N ILE A 91 15.70 2.77 -0.61
CA ILE A 91 14.80 3.74 0.00
C ILE A 91 13.84 3.03 0.96
N PRO A 92 13.72 3.50 2.22
CA PRO A 92 12.76 2.97 3.17
C PRO A 92 11.33 3.01 2.64
N ARG A 93 10.56 1.97 2.95
CA ARG A 93 9.12 1.94 2.64
C ARG A 93 8.39 2.94 3.52
N VAL A 94 7.66 3.86 2.88
CA VAL A 94 6.83 4.86 3.57
C VAL A 94 5.81 4.18 4.48
N GLU A 95 5.29 3.02 4.07
CA GLU A 95 4.34 2.21 4.85
C GLU A 95 4.93 1.74 6.17
N ALA A 96 6.24 1.44 6.23
CA ALA A 96 6.90 1.01 7.46
C ALA A 96 7.04 2.16 8.46
N LEU A 97 7.32 3.37 7.99
CA LEU A 97 7.36 4.58 8.83
C LEU A 97 5.99 4.90 9.40
N ILE A 98 4.97 4.88 8.54
CA ILE A 98 3.58 5.10 8.92
C ILE A 98 3.17 4.08 9.99
N PHE A 99 3.37 2.78 9.72
CA PHE A 99 3.02 1.73 10.67
C PHE A 99 3.74 1.89 12.01
N GLY A 100 5.04 2.21 11.99
CA GLY A 100 5.81 2.47 13.21
C GLY A 100 5.29 3.65 14.03
N ALA A 101 4.89 4.74 13.38
CA ALA A 101 4.31 5.91 14.05
C ALA A 101 2.98 5.55 14.73
N TRP A 102 2.06 4.91 14.02
CA TRP A 102 0.76 4.49 14.56
C TRP A 102 0.89 3.43 15.66
N ASN A 103 1.83 2.48 15.52
CA ASN A 103 2.08 1.44 16.52
C ASN A 103 2.65 1.98 17.83
N SER A 104 3.34 3.13 17.78
CA SER A 104 3.91 3.75 18.98
C SER A 104 2.87 4.45 19.87
N LEU A 105 1.65 4.68 19.37
CA LEU A 105 0.59 5.27 20.18
C LEU A 105 0.19 4.31 21.32
N PRO A 106 -0.03 4.83 22.54
CA PRO A 106 -0.58 4.06 23.64
C PRO A 106 -1.95 3.45 23.34
N GLU A 107 -2.31 2.40 24.08
CA GLU A 107 -3.60 1.71 23.93
C GLU A 107 -4.82 2.59 24.28
N CYS A 108 -4.63 3.69 25.02
CA CYS A 108 -5.70 4.67 25.27
C CYS A 108 -6.17 5.41 24.01
N TYR A 109 -5.43 5.32 22.89
CA TYR A 109 -5.83 5.82 21.57
C TYR A 109 -6.49 4.74 20.70
N SER A 110 -7.25 3.83 21.31
CA SER A 110 -7.79 2.63 20.67
C SER A 110 -8.63 2.93 19.41
N GLU A 111 -9.48 3.96 19.43
CA GLU A 111 -10.36 4.29 18.30
C GLU A 111 -9.59 4.91 17.15
N VAL A 112 -8.64 5.79 17.46
CA VAL A 112 -7.72 6.37 16.49
C VAL A 112 -6.83 5.30 15.85
N LYS A 113 -6.33 4.34 16.64
CA LYS A 113 -5.54 3.20 16.13
C LYS A 113 -6.40 2.26 15.26
N LYS A 114 -7.64 1.95 15.67
CA LYS A 114 -8.59 1.16 14.87
C LYS A 114 -8.83 1.79 13.51
N LEU A 115 -9.09 3.11 13.47
CA LEU A 115 -9.24 3.84 12.21
C LEU A 115 -7.99 3.72 11.35
N ALA A 116 -6.82 3.98 11.93
CA ALA A 116 -5.57 3.97 11.21
C ALA A 116 -5.27 2.60 10.59
N TYR A 117 -5.41 1.52 11.38
CA TYR A 117 -5.19 0.16 10.89
C TYR A 117 -6.25 -0.31 9.90
N GLY A 118 -7.50 0.11 10.07
CA GLY A 118 -8.57 -0.15 9.11
C GLY A 118 -8.22 0.43 7.73
N VAL A 119 -7.82 1.70 7.68
CA VAL A 119 -7.42 2.35 6.43
C VAL A 119 -6.14 1.76 5.85
N LEU A 120 -5.14 1.44 6.68
CA LEU A 120 -3.90 0.78 6.24
C LEU A 120 -4.15 -0.59 5.62
N THR A 121 -5.09 -1.37 6.16
CA THR A 121 -5.46 -2.68 5.62
C THR A 121 -6.08 -2.55 4.23
N ILE A 122 -6.94 -1.54 4.03
CA ILE A 122 -7.51 -1.23 2.72
C ILE A 122 -6.38 -0.85 1.75
N PHE A 123 -5.45 0.01 2.16
CA PHE A 123 -4.32 0.44 1.31
C PHE A 123 -3.44 -0.73 0.86
N GLY A 124 -3.05 -1.62 1.79
CA GLY A 124 -2.22 -2.79 1.46
C GLY A 124 -2.90 -3.74 0.46
N SER A 125 -4.23 -3.91 0.57
CA SER A 125 -5.00 -4.72 -0.36
C SER A 125 -5.08 -4.09 -1.76
N ILE A 126 -5.23 -2.76 -1.84
CA ILE A 126 -5.33 -2.01 -3.11
C ILE A 126 -4.00 -2.04 -3.85
N TYR A 127 -2.90 -1.72 -3.18
CA TYR A 127 -1.56 -1.79 -3.78
C TYR A 127 -1.25 -3.19 -4.33
N SER A 128 -1.60 -4.24 -3.58
CA SER A 128 -1.44 -5.62 -4.03
C SER A 128 -2.31 -5.93 -5.27
N CYS A 129 -3.53 -5.41 -5.32
CA CYS A 129 -4.41 -5.53 -6.48
C CYS A 129 -3.87 -4.77 -7.70
N GLU A 130 -3.36 -3.55 -7.54
CA GLU A 130 -2.75 -2.76 -8.61
C GLU A 130 -1.51 -3.43 -9.17
N GLN A 131 -0.63 -3.93 -8.30
CA GLN A 131 0.56 -4.68 -8.69
C GLN A 131 0.18 -5.96 -9.47
N ALA A 132 -0.90 -6.64 -9.07
CA ALA A 132 -1.44 -7.80 -9.78
C ALA A 132 -2.00 -7.40 -11.17
N VAL A 133 -2.80 -6.33 -11.26
CA VAL A 133 -3.36 -5.83 -12.53
C VAL A 133 -2.27 -5.35 -13.49
N SER A 134 -1.28 -4.60 -12.99
CA SER A 134 -0.10 -4.18 -13.75
C SER A 134 0.69 -5.38 -14.26
N SER A 135 0.91 -6.39 -13.40
CA SER A 135 1.58 -7.63 -13.77
C SER A 135 0.82 -8.39 -14.86
N ILE A 136 -0.51 -8.48 -14.77
CA ILE A 136 -1.36 -9.06 -15.81
C ILE A 136 -1.21 -8.32 -17.13
N ASN A 137 -1.22 -6.98 -17.11
CA ASN A 137 -1.13 -6.17 -18.32
C ASN A 137 0.24 -6.34 -19.02
N VAL A 138 1.33 -6.38 -18.25
CA VAL A 138 2.69 -6.63 -18.78
C VAL A 138 2.84 -8.07 -19.30
N ILE A 139 2.26 -9.06 -18.60
CA ILE A 139 2.30 -10.46 -19.05
C ILE A 139 1.47 -10.61 -20.34
N LYS A 140 0.25 -10.05 -20.37
CA LYS A 140 -0.63 -10.07 -21.55
C LYS A 140 -0.08 -9.28 -22.73
N SER A 141 0.75 -8.25 -22.54
CA SER A 141 1.36 -7.53 -23.66
C SER A 141 2.56 -8.28 -24.26
N LYS A 142 3.34 -9.00 -23.45
CA LYS A 142 4.55 -9.70 -23.89
C LYS A 142 4.32 -11.10 -24.48
N VAL A 143 3.33 -11.85 -24.00
CA VAL A 143 3.09 -13.26 -24.40
C VAL A 143 1.63 -13.53 -24.78
N ARG A 144 0.96 -12.51 -25.34
CA ARG A 144 -0.48 -12.50 -25.64
C ARG A 144 -0.99 -13.70 -26.43
N SER A 145 -0.20 -14.21 -27.38
CA SER A 145 -0.56 -15.33 -28.25
C SER A 145 -0.38 -16.71 -27.60
N GLN A 146 0.26 -16.81 -26.43
CA GLN A 146 0.71 -18.10 -25.85
C GLN A 146 0.10 -18.41 -24.47
N LEU A 147 -0.77 -17.55 -23.93
CA LEU A 147 -1.21 -17.62 -22.53
C LEU A 147 -2.63 -18.20 -22.37
N THR A 148 -2.72 -19.32 -21.64
CA THR A 148 -3.97 -19.83 -21.06
C THR A 148 -4.20 -19.26 -19.65
N ASN A 149 -5.44 -19.29 -19.16
CA ASN A 149 -5.80 -18.75 -17.83
C ASN A 149 -4.99 -19.37 -16.67
N LYS A 150 -4.65 -20.67 -16.75
CA LYS A 150 -3.80 -21.35 -15.75
C LYS A 150 -2.39 -20.76 -15.69
N ASN A 151 -1.77 -20.53 -16.85
CA ASN A 151 -0.42 -20.00 -16.93
C ASN A 151 -0.36 -18.54 -16.43
N LEU A 152 -1.43 -17.77 -16.67
CA LEU A 152 -1.56 -16.40 -16.15
C LEU A 152 -1.57 -16.37 -14.62
N GLU A 153 -2.35 -17.25 -14.00
CA GLU A 153 -2.44 -17.37 -12.55
C GLU A 153 -1.10 -17.75 -11.92
N SER A 154 -0.40 -18.73 -12.49
CA SER A 154 0.94 -19.13 -12.03
C SER A 154 1.96 -17.99 -12.17
N CYS A 155 1.98 -17.26 -13.29
CA CYS A 155 2.88 -16.13 -13.48
C CYS A 155 2.58 -14.95 -12.53
N LEU A 156 1.30 -14.72 -12.23
CA LEU A 156 0.87 -13.76 -11.21
C LEU A 156 1.42 -14.15 -9.84
N LYS A 157 1.18 -15.38 -9.39
CA LYS A 157 1.66 -15.88 -8.09
C LYS A 157 3.18 -15.77 -7.97
N LEU A 158 3.93 -16.08 -9.03
CA LEU A 158 5.39 -15.91 -9.05
C LEU A 158 5.84 -14.44 -8.91
N LYS A 159 5.07 -13.48 -9.46
CA LYS A 159 5.42 -12.06 -9.40
C LYS A 159 4.97 -11.37 -8.11
N THR A 160 3.86 -11.80 -7.52
CA THR A 160 3.26 -11.15 -6.35
C THR A 160 3.67 -11.77 -5.03
N THR A 161 4.38 -12.90 -5.05
CA THR A 161 4.90 -13.55 -3.85
C THR A 161 6.42 -13.49 -3.79
N SER A 162 6.99 -13.66 -2.60
CA SER A 162 8.45 -13.78 -2.41
C SER A 162 9.00 -15.16 -2.80
N TYR A 163 8.16 -16.05 -3.35
CA TYR A 163 8.53 -17.40 -3.72
C TYR A 163 9.55 -17.37 -4.87
N LYS A 164 10.74 -17.92 -4.61
CA LYS A 164 11.77 -18.13 -5.63
C LYS A 164 11.70 -19.59 -6.11
N PRO A 165 11.15 -19.85 -7.31
CA PRO A 165 11.13 -21.20 -7.85
C PRO A 165 12.56 -21.70 -8.09
N ASP A 166 12.82 -22.96 -7.78
CA ASP A 166 14.09 -23.63 -8.12
C ASP A 166 14.12 -23.91 -9.63
N LEU A 167 14.67 -22.95 -10.37
CA LEU A 167 14.74 -22.98 -11.83
C LEU A 167 15.61 -24.13 -12.34
N ILE A 168 16.61 -24.58 -11.56
CA ILE A 168 17.54 -25.66 -11.96
C ILE A 168 16.83 -27.01 -11.86
N LYS A 169 16.02 -27.21 -10.82
CA LYS A 169 15.21 -28.43 -10.68
C LYS A 169 14.09 -28.47 -11.73
N LEU A 170 13.47 -27.33 -12.02
CA LEU A 170 12.41 -27.23 -13.02
C LEU A 170 12.91 -27.43 -14.45
N SER A 171 14.08 -26.88 -14.80
CA SER A 171 14.65 -27.01 -16.15
C SER A 171 15.05 -28.45 -16.48
N LYS A 172 15.50 -29.23 -15.50
CA LYS A 172 15.83 -30.65 -15.67
C LYS A 172 14.62 -31.54 -15.97
N GLY A 173 13.42 -31.14 -15.53
CA GLY A 173 12.17 -31.85 -15.82
C GLY A 173 11.50 -31.44 -17.14
N LEU A 174 11.92 -30.32 -17.73
CA LEU A 174 11.40 -29.83 -19.01
C LEU A 174 12.24 -30.42 -20.14
N GLN A 175 11.93 -31.65 -20.56
CA GLN A 175 12.61 -32.29 -21.68
C GLN A 175 12.44 -31.43 -22.94
N SER A 176 13.54 -30.86 -23.44
CA SER A 176 13.52 -29.99 -24.62
C SER A 176 13.04 -30.80 -25.82
N GLN A 177 11.85 -30.50 -26.32
CA GLN A 177 11.50 -30.94 -27.67
C GLN A 177 12.30 -30.09 -28.64
N CYS A 178 13.33 -30.69 -29.25
CA CYS A 178 13.95 -30.13 -30.43
C CYS A 178 12.88 -30.09 -31.54
N SER A 179 12.51 -28.88 -31.95
CA SER A 179 11.74 -28.68 -33.17
C SER A 179 12.57 -29.13 -34.37
N HIS A 180 12.03 -30.06 -35.16
CA HIS A 180 12.56 -30.48 -36.45
C HIS A 180 12.33 -29.42 -37.54
#